data_AF-A0A3M2YNK0-F1
#
_entry.id   AF-A0A3M2YNK0-F1
#
_cell.length_a   1.000
_cell.length_b   1.000
_cell.length_c   1.000
_cell.angle_alpha   90.00
_cell.angle_beta   90.00
_cell.angle_gamma   90.00
#
_symmetry.space_group_name_H-M   'P 1'
#
loop_
_entity.id
_entity.type
_entity.pdbx_description
1 polymer ?
#
loop_
_entity_poly.entity_id
_entity_poly.type
_entity_poly.pdbx_seq_one_letter_code
_entity_poly.pdbx_strand_id
1 'polypeptide(L)'
;GDLLFQVVFYAQLAKEEGRFEFDGVVDGITRKLLRRHPHVFPTGELYATPETPRLTDEQVNLRWDEIKAEERAEKSGVPEQLSLLDDVPAALP
;
A
#
# COMPACT_ATOMS: atom_id res chain seq x y z
N GLY A 1 -19.58 6.54 -8.94
CA GLY A 1 -20.04 5.16 -8.65
C GLY A 1 -19.19 4.12 -9.35
N ASP A 2 -18.79 4.38 -10.60
CA ASP A 2 -18.25 3.36 -11.50
C ASP A 2 -16.90 2.75 -11.09
N LEU A 3 -15.98 3.53 -10.50
CA LEU A 3 -14.68 3.00 -10.04
C LEU A 3 -14.85 1.98 -8.90
N LEU A 4 -15.71 2.26 -7.93
CA LEU A 4 -15.97 1.33 -6.84
C LEU A 4 -16.64 0.05 -7.39
N PHE A 5 -17.53 0.20 -8.37
CA PHE A 5 -18.12 -0.93 -9.08
C PHE A 5 -17.04 -1.79 -9.78
N GLN A 6 -16.06 -1.17 -10.45
CA GLN A 6 -14.94 -1.91 -11.06
C GLN A 6 -14.15 -2.73 -10.02
N VAL A 7 -13.84 -2.16 -8.85
CA VAL A 7 -13.12 -2.88 -7.79
C VAL A 7 -13.91 -4.09 -7.30
N VAL A 8 -15.21 -3.92 -7.05
CA VAL A 8 -16.09 -5.01 -6.62
C VAL A 8 -16.21 -6.08 -7.71
N PHE A 9 -16.34 -5.66 -8.97
CA PHE A 9 -16.43 -6.56 -10.12
C PHE A 9 -15.17 -7.40 -10.29
N TYR A 10 -13.98 -6.79 -10.24
CA TYR A 10 -12.71 -7.52 -10.33
C TYR A 10 -12.47 -8.43 -9.13
N ALA A 11 -12.87 -8.03 -7.92
CA ALA A 11 -12.77 -8.90 -6.74
C ALA A 11 -13.68 -10.13 -6.88
N GLN A 12 -14.89 -9.97 -7.43
CA GLN A 12 -15.80 -11.09 -7.70
C GLN A 12 -15.22 -12.06 -8.75
N LEU A 13 -14.65 -11.55 -9.85
CA LEU A 13 -14.01 -12.40 -10.85
C LEU A 13 -12.79 -13.14 -10.27
N ALA A 14 -11.96 -12.45 -9.47
CA ALA A 14 -10.81 -13.06 -8.82
C ALA A 14 -11.20 -14.15 -7.82
N LYS A 15 -12.35 -14.00 -7.14
CA LYS A 15 -12.94 -15.03 -6.28
C LYS A 15 -13.33 -16.27 -7.08
N GLU A 16 -14.00 -16.09 -8.22
CA GLU A 16 -14.40 -17.21 -9.09
C GLU A 16 -13.19 -17.99 -9.62
N GLU A 17 -12.06 -17.30 -9.84
CA GLU A 17 -10.77 -17.89 -10.19
C GLU A 17 -10.00 -18.48 -8.98
N GLY A 18 -10.51 -18.35 -7.75
CA GLY A 18 -9.87 -18.84 -6.54
C GLY A 18 -8.58 -18.07 -6.14
N ARG A 19 -8.44 -16.81 -6.56
CA ARG A 19 -7.21 -16.02 -6.39
C ARG A 19 -7.20 -15.18 -5.11
N PHE A 20 -8.18 -14.30 -4.96
CA PHE A 20 -8.35 -13.44 -3.78
C PHE A 20 -9.78 -12.93 -3.71
N GLU A 21 -10.13 -12.40 -2.56
CA GLU A 21 -11.49 -11.95 -2.20
C GLU A 21 -11.47 -10.45 -1.86
N PHE A 22 -12.66 -9.83 -1.87
CA PHE A 22 -12.80 -8.39 -1.64
C PHE A 22 -12.32 -7.95 -0.24
N ASP A 23 -12.56 -8.77 0.79
CA ASP A 23 -12.08 -8.52 2.15
C ASP A 23 -10.55 -8.45 2.21
N GLY A 24 -9.85 -9.34 1.49
CA GLY A 24 -8.39 -9.30 1.36
C GLY A 24 -7.88 -8.03 0.67
N VAL A 25 -8.62 -7.51 -0.31
CA VAL A 25 -8.31 -6.22 -0.95
C VAL A 25 -8.43 -5.07 0.05
N VAL A 26 -9.54 -5.02 0.80
CA VAL A 26 -9.81 -3.98 1.81
C VAL A 26 -8.76 -4.01 2.93
N ASP A 27 -8.46 -5.20 3.43
CA ASP A 27 -7.46 -5.42 4.46
C ASP A 27 -6.05 -5.03 3.99
N GLY A 28 -5.69 -5.42 2.75
CA GLY A 28 -4.42 -5.05 2.11
C GLY A 28 -4.24 -3.54 1.96
N ILE A 29 -5.26 -2.82 1.46
CA ILE A 29 -5.18 -1.36 1.33
C ILE A 29 -5.16 -0.68 2.71
N THR A 30 -5.90 -1.21 3.69
CA THR A 30 -5.96 -0.67 5.05
C THR A 30 -4.59 -0.74 5.73
N ARG A 31 -3.94 -1.92 5.74
CA ARG A 31 -2.57 -2.07 6.26
C ARG A 31 -1.58 -1.15 5.55
N LYS A 32 -1.70 -1.03 4.23
CA LYS A 32 -0.84 -0.16 3.42
C LYS A 32 -1.01 1.32 3.80
N LEU A 33 -2.24 1.76 4.05
CA LEU A 33 -2.54 3.12 4.49
C LEU A 33 -1.97 3.40 5.87
N LEU A 34 -2.20 2.51 6.85
CA LEU A 34 -1.65 2.62 8.21
C LEU A 34 -0.14 2.74 8.20
N ARG A 35 0.55 1.88 7.42
CA ARG A 35 2.01 1.90 7.33
C ARG A 35 2.52 3.19 6.69
N ARG A 36 1.96 3.59 5.54
CA ARG A 36 2.50 4.69 4.72
C ARG A 36 2.10 6.09 5.19
N HIS A 37 1.14 6.22 6.11
CA HIS A 37 0.65 7.53 6.57
C HIS A 37 0.79 7.69 8.08
N PRO A 38 2.02 7.65 8.62
CA PRO A 38 2.24 7.76 10.06
C PRO A 38 1.86 9.15 10.61
N HIS A 39 1.72 10.17 9.75
CA HIS A 39 1.15 11.48 10.15
C HIS A 39 -0.36 11.43 10.42
N VAL A 40 -1.07 10.51 9.79
CA VAL A 40 -2.52 10.29 10.01
C VAL A 40 -2.74 9.20 11.06
N PHE A 41 -1.88 8.19 11.09
CA PHE A 41 -1.93 7.03 11.99
C PHE A 41 -0.61 6.89 12.76
N PRO A 42 -0.34 7.73 13.78
CA PRO A 42 0.98 7.78 14.41
C PRO A 42 1.32 6.51 15.20
N THR A 43 0.30 5.80 15.69
CA THR A 43 0.42 4.50 16.34
C THR A 43 0.42 3.32 15.36
N GLY A 44 0.16 3.57 14.07
CA GLY A 44 -0.07 2.51 13.08
C GLY A 44 -1.40 1.78 13.28
N GLU A 45 -2.29 2.27 14.13
CA GLU A 45 -3.62 1.71 14.39
C GLU A 45 -4.70 2.54 13.68
N LEU A 46 -5.83 1.91 13.32
CA LEU A 46 -6.96 2.61 12.72
C LEU A 46 -7.55 3.67 13.64
N TYR A 47 -7.53 3.41 14.94
CA TYR A 47 -8.18 4.24 15.95
C TYR A 47 -7.11 4.82 16.86
N ALA A 48 -6.67 6.05 16.58
CA ALA A 48 -5.75 6.76 17.45
C ALA A 48 -6.47 7.28 18.71
N THR A 49 -5.79 7.25 19.85
CA THR A 49 -6.26 7.92 21.06
C THR A 49 -5.93 9.42 21.00
N PRO A 50 -6.70 10.29 21.69
CA PRO A 50 -6.47 11.74 21.68
C PRO A 50 -5.05 12.16 22.12
N GLU A 51 -4.39 11.32 22.90
CA GLU A 51 -3.04 11.51 23.48
C GLU A 51 -1.91 11.29 22.45
N THR A 52 -2.24 10.91 21.21
CA THR A 52 -1.24 10.46 20.24
C THR A 52 -0.40 11.65 19.72
N PRO A 53 0.94 11.65 19.88
CA PRO A 53 1.79 12.72 19.40
C PRO A 53 1.81 12.76 17.86
N ARG A 54 1.73 13.97 17.31
CA ARG A 54 1.83 14.19 15.85
C ARG A 54 3.29 14.20 15.43
N LEU A 55 3.58 13.56 14.31
CA LEU A 55 4.91 13.61 13.68
C LEU A 55 5.10 14.94 12.95
N THR A 56 6.35 15.40 12.88
CA THR A 56 6.72 16.56 12.04
C THR A 56 6.87 16.13 10.57
N ASP A 57 6.76 17.08 9.64
CA ASP A 57 6.88 16.79 8.20
C ASP A 57 8.22 16.15 7.82
N GLU A 58 9.31 16.53 8.48
CA GLU A 58 10.64 15.92 8.30
C GLU A 58 10.65 14.43 8.69
N GLN A 59 10.02 14.09 9.82
CA GLN A 59 9.90 12.70 10.28
C GLN A 59 9.00 11.87 9.36
N VAL A 60 7.99 12.49 8.75
CA VAL A 60 7.09 11.83 7.79
C VAL A 60 7.82 11.47 6.51
N ASN A 61 8.63 12.38 5.97
CA ASN A 61 9.37 12.14 4.73
C ASN A 61 10.42 11.04 4.90
N LEU A 62 11.19 11.08 5.99
CA LEU A 62 12.20 10.04 6.28
C LEU A 62 11.57 8.64 6.34
N ARG A 63 10.45 8.53 7.08
CA ARG A 63 9.74 7.26 7.26
C ARG A 63 9.08 6.77 5.96
N TRP A 64 8.63 7.69 5.10
CA TRP A 64 8.10 7.34 3.77
C TRP A 64 9.18 6.69 2.90
N ASP A 65 10.39 7.25 2.87
CA ASP A 65 11.50 6.73 2.07
C ASP A 65 11.96 5.35 2.57
N GLU A 66 12.01 5.14 3.89
CA GLU A 66 12.28 3.84 4.53
C GLU A 66 11.25 2.79 4.11
N ILE A 67 9.95 3.09 4.24
CA ILE A 67 8.87 2.18 3.86
C ILE A 67 8.92 1.84 2.37
N LYS A 68 9.27 2.80 1.51
CA LYS A 68 9.43 2.58 0.08
C LYS A 68 10.62 1.68 -0.24
N ALA A 69 11.72 1.81 0.50
CA ALA A 69 12.88 0.94 0.35
C ALA A 69 12.57 -0.49 0.79
N GLU A 70 11.90 -0.65 1.94
CA GLU A 70 11.45 -1.96 2.43
C GLU A 70 10.50 -2.65 1.45
N GLU A 71 9.52 -1.93 0.91
CA GLU A 71 8.59 -2.47 -0.08
C GLU A 71 9.26 -2.91 -1.39
N ARG A 72 10.29 -2.19 -1.81
CA ARG A 72 11.09 -2.61 -2.98
C ARG A 72 11.83 -3.89 -2.65
N ALA A 73 12.48 -3.96 -1.49
CA ALA A 73 13.21 -5.15 -1.07
C ALA A 73 12.31 -6.39 -0.92
N GLU A 74 11.08 -6.24 -0.38
CA GLU A 74 10.09 -7.32 -0.26
C GLU A 74 9.59 -7.84 -1.61
N LYS A 75 9.51 -6.97 -2.63
CA LYS A 75 9.11 -7.35 -3.99
C LYS A 75 10.21 -8.05 -4.79
N SER A 76 11.49 -7.80 -4.47
CA SER A 76 12.65 -8.31 -5.20
C SER A 76 12.99 -9.80 -4.94
N GLY A 77 12.02 -10.64 -4.56
CA GLY A 77 12.20 -12.08 -4.31
C GLY A 77 12.63 -12.93 -5.53
N VAL A 78 13.11 -12.32 -6.61
CA VAL A 78 13.68 -12.97 -7.80
C VAL A 78 15.11 -12.45 -8.02
N PRO A 79 16.15 -13.30 -7.96
CA PRO A 79 17.52 -12.87 -8.15
C PRO A 79 17.85 -12.80 -9.63
N GLU A 80 17.67 -11.63 -10.27
CA GLU A 80 18.55 -11.14 -11.34
C GLU A 80 18.19 -9.72 -11.79
N GLN A 81 19.15 -8.80 -11.62
CA GLN A 81 19.31 -7.54 -12.36
C GLN A 81 18.07 -6.61 -12.41
N LEU A 82 17.81 -5.95 -11.28
CA LEU A 82 16.84 -4.86 -11.17
C LEU A 82 17.26 -3.68 -12.04
N SER A 83 16.51 -3.41 -13.10
CA SER A 83 16.67 -2.23 -13.95
C SER A 83 15.95 -1.06 -13.28
N LEU A 84 16.54 0.14 -13.32
CA LEU A 84 15.95 1.36 -12.75
C LEU A 84 14.54 1.69 -13.27
N LEU A 85 14.11 1.06 -14.37
CA LEU A 85 12.84 1.32 -15.05
C LEU A 85 11.76 0.25 -14.81
N ASP A 86 12.00 -0.76 -13.96
CA ASP A 86 11.04 -1.86 -13.73
C ASP A 86 9.73 -1.40 -13.07
N ASP A 87 9.75 -0.26 -12.37
CA ASP A 87 8.56 0.33 -11.73
C ASP A 87 7.83 1.34 -12.64
N VAL A 88 8.25 1.53 -13.91
CA VAL A 88 7.61 2.45 -14.86
C VAL A 88 6.55 1.69 -15.67
N PRO A 89 5.25 2.00 -15.52
CA PRO A 89 4.22 1.39 -16.35
C PRO A 89 4.49 1.60 -17.84
N ALA A 90 4.48 0.51 -18.61
CA ALA A 90 4.63 0.55 -20.08
C ALA A 90 3.53 1.38 -20.79
N ALA A 91 2.46 1.72 -20.07
CA ALA A 91 1.33 2.51 -20.55
C ALA A 91 1.44 4.02 -20.24
N LEU A 92 2.56 4.48 -19.71
CA LEU A 92 2.83 5.92 -19.60
C LEU A 92 3.10 6.48 -21.01
N PRO A 93 2.46 7.61 -21.40
CA PRO A 93 2.75 8.28 -22.65
C PRO A 93 4.16 8.91 -22.68
#